data_AF-A0A3P3XQ37-F1
#
_entry.id   AF-A0A3P3XQ37-F1
#
_cell.length_a   1.000
_cell.length_b   1.000
_cell.length_c   1.000
_cell.angle_alpha   90.00
_cell.angle_beta   90.00
_cell.angle_gamma   90.00
#
_symmetry.space_group_name_H-M   'P 1'
#
loop_
_entity.id
_entity.type
_entity.pdbx_description
1 polymer ?
#
loop_
_entity_poly.entity_id
_entity_poly.type
_entity_poly.pdbx_seq_one_letter_code
_entity_poly.pdbx_strand_id
1 'polypeptide(L)'
;MELKEAFKTAIKGEIEGRELYRTAAEKTTDKKAKKNFALLADEEQKHLDALLKLAQEYNEGKELTIPSLPAPTSFQDAESPIFTKEFKETIANKDFEMSTLSIGIKLEIESEKFYREMAKMATGPDLKKFFEYLADWEKGHYEYLSKQISFFENYYRTKYSMARF
;
A
#
# COMPACT_ATOMS: atom_id res chain seq x y z
N MET A 1 -19.95 -3.78 -12.84
CA MET A 1 -18.69 -4.32 -13.38
C MET A 1 -18.77 -5.84 -13.30
N GLU A 2 -18.36 -6.57 -14.34
CA GLU A 2 -18.29 -8.03 -14.27
C GLU A 2 -17.11 -8.47 -13.41
N LEU A 3 -17.24 -9.59 -12.69
CA LEU A 3 -16.20 -10.08 -11.76
C LEU A 3 -14.86 -10.34 -12.46
N LYS A 4 -14.86 -10.75 -13.73
CA LYS A 4 -13.65 -10.91 -14.53
C LYS A 4 -12.88 -9.60 -14.73
N GLU A 5 -13.59 -8.53 -15.04
CA GLU A 5 -12.99 -7.20 -15.21
C GLU A 5 -12.56 -6.61 -13.85
N ALA A 6 -13.26 -6.97 -12.77
CA ALA A 6 -12.85 -6.63 -11.42
C ALA A 6 -11.50 -7.25 -11.07
N PHE A 7 -11.31 -8.55 -11.34
CA PHE A 7 -10.02 -9.22 -11.10
C PHE A 7 -8.88 -8.59 -11.92
N LYS A 8 -9.11 -8.27 -13.20
CA LYS A 8 -8.08 -7.59 -14.02
C LYS A 8 -7.69 -6.24 -13.45
N THR A 9 -8.67 -5.45 -13.01
CA THR A 9 -8.44 -4.14 -12.43
C THR A 9 -7.66 -4.26 -11.11
N ALA A 10 -8.06 -5.18 -10.23
CA ALA A 10 -7.37 -5.50 -8.98
C ALA A 10 -5.91 -5.88 -9.23
N ILE A 11 -5.68 -6.88 -10.09
CA ILE A 11 -4.34 -7.38 -10.44
C ILE A 11 -3.44 -6.25 -10.96
N LYS A 12 -3.98 -5.35 -11.77
CA LYS A 12 -3.23 -4.21 -12.28
C LYS A 12 -2.82 -3.25 -11.14
N GLY A 13 -3.74 -2.95 -10.22
CA GLY A 13 -3.46 -2.12 -9.04
C GLY A 13 -2.31 -2.69 -8.20
N GLU A 14 -2.39 -3.98 -7.85
CA GLU A 14 -1.34 -4.65 -7.07
C GLU A 14 0.03 -4.65 -7.78
N ILE A 15 0.05 -4.80 -9.11
CA ILE A 15 1.29 -4.72 -9.88
C ILE A 15 1.87 -3.30 -9.80
N GLU A 16 1.03 -2.26 -9.94
CA GLU A 16 1.47 -0.87 -9.86
C GLU A 16 2.01 -0.52 -8.46
N GLY A 17 1.32 -0.95 -7.39
CA GLY A 17 1.77 -0.82 -6.00
C GLY A 17 3.10 -1.53 -5.77
N ARG A 18 3.18 -2.82 -6.13
CA ARG A 18 4.41 -3.63 -5.99
C ARG A 18 5.61 -2.98 -6.67
N GLU A 19 5.47 -2.57 -7.93
CA GLU A 19 6.58 -2.01 -8.70
C GLU A 19 7.01 -0.64 -8.18
N LEU A 20 6.07 0.18 -7.70
CA LEU A 20 6.38 1.44 -7.03
C LEU A 20 7.27 1.18 -5.80
N TYR A 21 6.84 0.30 -4.90
CA TYR A 21 7.56 0.05 -3.65
C TYR A 21 8.88 -0.68 -3.87
N ARG A 22 8.93 -1.62 -4.82
CA ARG A 22 10.19 -2.27 -5.20
C ARG A 22 11.20 -1.25 -5.73
N THR A 23 10.77 -0.38 -6.64
CA THR A 23 11.62 0.68 -7.18
C THR A 23 12.10 1.64 -6.09
N ALA A 24 11.22 1.97 -5.13
CA ALA A 24 11.56 2.81 -4.00
C ALA A 24 12.61 2.17 -3.08
N ALA A 25 12.46 0.87 -2.78
CA ALA A 25 13.41 0.11 -1.98
C ALA A 25 14.78 -0.02 -2.66
N GLU A 26 14.80 -0.13 -3.99
CA GLU A 26 16.03 -0.20 -4.77
C GLU A 26 16.78 1.15 -4.84
N LYS A 27 16.05 2.25 -4.98
CA LYS A 27 16.63 3.59 -5.21
C LYS A 27 16.94 4.37 -3.93
N THR A 28 16.24 4.12 -2.83
CA THR A 28 16.49 4.87 -1.59
C THR A 28 17.84 4.48 -0.98
N THR A 29 18.51 5.48 -0.41
CA THR A 29 19.76 5.29 0.35
C THR A 29 19.52 5.10 1.85
N ASP A 30 18.29 5.36 2.31
CA ASP A 30 17.91 5.20 3.70
C ASP A 30 17.63 3.72 4.02
N LYS A 31 18.38 3.17 4.98
CA LYS A 31 18.29 1.74 5.32
C LYS A 31 16.92 1.34 5.86
N LYS A 32 16.25 2.22 6.60
CA LYS A 32 14.93 1.94 7.19
C LYS A 32 13.86 2.01 6.10
N ALA A 33 13.91 3.03 5.24
CA ALA A 33 13.01 3.16 4.09
C ALA A 33 13.15 2.00 3.13
N LYS A 34 14.38 1.57 2.85
CA LYS A 34 14.65 0.38 2.02
C LYS A 34 13.93 -0.85 2.55
N LYS A 35 14.04 -1.11 3.86
CA LYS A 35 13.36 -2.24 4.51
C LYS A 35 11.84 -2.10 4.45
N ASN A 36 11.32 -0.91 4.73
CA ASN A 36 9.88 -0.65 4.79
C ASN A 36 9.21 -0.71 3.41
N PHE A 37 9.84 -0.14 2.37
CA PHE A 37 9.35 -0.26 1.00
C PHE A 37 9.46 -1.70 0.47
N ALA A 38 10.51 -2.45 0.83
CA ALA A 38 10.58 -3.87 0.48
C ALA A 38 9.45 -4.68 1.13
N LEU A 39 9.13 -4.38 2.40
CA LEU A 39 8.00 -5.01 3.10
C LEU A 39 6.66 -4.70 2.43
N LEU A 40 6.41 -3.44 2.06
CA LEU A 40 5.20 -3.08 1.30
C LEU A 40 5.14 -3.84 -0.03
N ALA A 41 6.22 -3.87 -0.81
CA ALA A 41 6.27 -4.62 -2.07
C ALA A 41 5.99 -6.13 -1.88
N ASP A 42 6.49 -6.72 -0.80
CA ASP A 42 6.23 -8.13 -0.46
C ASP A 42 4.77 -8.38 -0.04
N GLU A 43 4.09 -7.37 0.50
CA GLU A 43 2.65 -7.43 0.83
C GLU A 43 1.79 -7.33 -0.43
N GLU A 44 2.05 -6.36 -1.31
CA GLU A 44 1.43 -6.24 -2.64
C GLU A 44 1.58 -7.53 -3.46
N GLN A 45 2.76 -8.17 -3.40
CA GLN A 45 2.98 -9.43 -4.10
C GLN A 45 2.06 -10.56 -3.57
N LYS A 46 1.78 -10.62 -2.26
CA LYS A 46 0.87 -11.62 -1.70
C LYS A 46 -0.57 -11.38 -2.12
N HIS A 47 -0.99 -10.12 -2.19
CA HIS A 47 -2.30 -9.73 -2.70
C HIS A 47 -2.44 -10.14 -4.17
N LEU A 48 -1.43 -9.82 -4.99
CA LEU A 48 -1.36 -10.22 -6.38
C LEU A 48 -1.46 -11.74 -6.57
N ASP A 49 -0.69 -12.52 -5.81
CA ASP A 49 -0.70 -13.98 -5.90
C ASP A 49 -2.09 -14.56 -5.55
N ALA A 50 -2.73 -14.01 -4.52
CA ALA A 50 -4.09 -14.39 -4.13
C ALA A 50 -5.11 -14.08 -5.23
N LEU A 51 -5.04 -12.89 -5.83
CA LEU A 51 -5.94 -12.47 -6.90
C LEU A 51 -5.73 -13.28 -8.18
N LEU A 52 -4.48 -13.57 -8.55
CA LEU A 52 -4.16 -14.40 -9.71
C LEU A 52 -4.74 -15.81 -9.56
N LYS A 53 -4.60 -16.41 -8.38
CA LYS A 53 -5.19 -17.72 -8.07
C LYS A 53 -6.72 -17.69 -8.21
N LEU A 54 -7.38 -16.72 -7.59
CA LEU A 54 -8.85 -16.62 -7.66
C LEU A 54 -9.36 -16.32 -9.07
N ALA A 55 -8.66 -15.45 -9.81
CA ALA A 55 -9.00 -15.13 -11.18
C ALA A 55 -8.84 -16.37 -12.09
N GLN A 56 -7.82 -17.20 -11.86
CA GLN A 56 -7.65 -18.45 -12.58
C GLN A 56 -8.79 -19.43 -12.29
N GLU A 57 -9.09 -19.69 -11.00
CA GLU A 57 -10.19 -20.58 -10.60
C GLU A 57 -11.53 -20.14 -11.18
N TYR A 58 -11.82 -18.82 -11.13
CA TYR A 58 -13.01 -18.23 -11.73
C TYR A 58 -13.09 -18.47 -13.24
N ASN A 59 -11.99 -18.23 -13.97
CA ASN A 59 -11.95 -18.43 -15.42
C ASN A 59 -12.08 -19.90 -15.83
N GLU A 60 -11.66 -20.83 -14.98
CA GLU A 60 -11.80 -22.27 -15.17
C GLU A 60 -13.19 -22.80 -14.75
N GLY A 61 -14.07 -21.94 -14.22
CA GLY A 61 -15.39 -22.33 -13.72
C GLY A 61 -15.33 -23.20 -12.46
N LYS A 62 -14.21 -23.15 -11.73
CA LYS A 62 -14.02 -23.87 -10.46
C LYS A 62 -14.64 -23.09 -9.31
N GLU A 63 -14.92 -23.80 -8.23
CA GLU A 63 -15.23 -23.17 -6.96
C GLU A 63 -14.02 -22.38 -6.46
N LEU A 64 -14.25 -21.16 -5.96
CA LEU A 64 -13.20 -20.26 -5.52
C LEU A 64 -12.64 -20.68 -4.17
N THR A 65 -11.34 -20.95 -4.13
CA THR A 65 -10.62 -21.31 -2.91
C THR A 65 -9.99 -20.06 -2.31
N ILE A 66 -10.74 -19.38 -1.44
CA ILE A 66 -10.30 -18.16 -0.77
C ILE A 66 -9.02 -18.44 0.05
N PRO A 67 -7.89 -17.80 -0.28
CA PRO A 67 -6.65 -18.00 0.46
C PRO A 67 -6.77 -17.42 1.87
N SER A 68 -6.21 -18.13 2.85
CA SER A 68 -6.00 -17.55 4.19
C SER A 68 -4.83 -16.58 4.10
N LEU A 69 -5.13 -15.30 4.29
CA LEU A 69 -4.13 -14.26 4.32
C LEU A 69 -3.89 -13.81 5.79
N PRO A 70 -2.63 -13.51 6.18
CA PRO A 70 -2.25 -13.23 7.57
C PRO A 70 -2.83 -11.90 8.08
N ALA A 71 -2.89 -11.63 9.38
CA ALA A 71 -3.35 -10.31 9.83
C ALA A 71 -2.44 -9.17 9.30
N PRO A 72 -2.98 -7.95 9.10
CA PRO A 72 -2.21 -6.75 8.75
C PRO A 72 -0.93 -6.63 9.58
N THR A 73 0.22 -6.50 8.92
CA THR A 73 1.47 -6.23 9.62
C THR A 73 1.36 -4.87 10.31
N SER A 74 1.52 -4.84 11.63
CA SER A 74 1.50 -3.59 12.39
C SER A 74 2.85 -2.89 12.25
N PHE A 75 2.89 -1.74 11.59
CA PHE A 75 4.06 -0.87 11.54
C PHE A 75 4.15 -0.05 12.84
N GLN A 76 4.95 -0.50 13.81
CA GLN A 76 4.93 0.00 15.20
C GLN A 76 5.93 1.12 15.55
N ASP A 77 6.68 1.68 14.60
CA ASP A 77 7.65 2.72 14.92
C ASP A 77 7.05 4.14 14.90
N ALA A 78 6.82 4.71 16.08
CA ALA A 78 6.12 5.98 16.28
C ALA A 78 6.92 7.25 15.93
N GLU A 79 8.25 7.21 15.92
CA GLU A 79 9.05 8.44 15.79
C GLU A 79 9.37 8.87 14.35
N SER A 80 9.47 7.90 13.43
CA SER A 80 9.53 8.13 11.98
C SER A 80 9.18 6.80 11.32
N PRO A 81 7.98 6.64 10.74
CA PRO A 81 7.44 5.32 10.41
C PRO A 81 8.26 4.60 9.33
N ILE A 82 8.56 5.27 8.23
CA ILE A 82 9.20 4.69 7.05
C ILE A 82 10.70 4.97 7.01
N PHE A 83 11.13 6.18 7.36
CA PHE A 83 12.52 6.63 7.19
C PHE A 83 13.27 6.66 8.52
N THR A 84 14.61 6.69 8.47
CA THR A 84 15.40 7.00 9.66
C THR A 84 15.12 8.43 10.15
N LYS A 85 15.38 8.70 11.44
CA LYS A 85 15.16 10.04 12.00
C LYS A 85 16.03 11.09 11.33
N GLU A 86 17.23 10.71 10.91
CA GLU A 86 18.24 11.57 10.28
C GLU A 86 17.80 12.00 8.87
N PHE A 87 16.97 11.18 8.20
CA PHE A 87 16.48 11.47 6.86
C PHE A 87 15.75 12.82 6.75
N LYS A 88 14.97 13.17 7.78
CA LYS A 88 14.17 14.42 7.81
C LYS A 88 15.02 15.68 7.66
N GLU A 89 16.30 15.63 8.05
CA GLU A 89 17.21 16.77 7.95
C GLU A 89 17.59 17.11 6.51
N THR A 90 17.43 16.14 5.60
CA THR A 90 17.79 16.24 4.18
C THR A 90 16.58 16.32 3.24
N ILE A 91 15.36 16.42 3.79
CA ILE A 91 14.10 16.27 3.04
C ILE A 91 13.96 17.25 1.85
N ALA A 92 14.60 18.41 1.91
CA ALA A 92 14.58 19.43 0.85
C ALA A 92 15.18 18.95 -0.49
N ASN A 93 15.94 17.85 -0.50
CA ASN A 93 16.54 17.27 -1.71
C ASN A 93 16.05 15.84 -1.98
N LYS A 94 14.84 15.49 -1.51
CA LYS A 94 14.29 14.13 -1.52
C LYS A 94 12.98 14.04 -2.31
N ASP A 95 12.95 14.70 -3.47
CA ASP A 95 11.78 14.77 -4.35
C ASP A 95 11.29 13.38 -4.79
N PHE A 96 12.22 12.45 -5.01
CA PHE A 96 11.89 11.06 -5.37
C PHE A 96 11.13 10.36 -4.25
N GLU A 97 11.61 10.42 -3.01
CA GLU A 97 10.96 9.78 -1.87
C GLU A 97 9.62 10.44 -1.54
N MET A 98 9.51 11.77 -1.63
CA MET A 98 8.22 12.45 -1.46
C MET A 98 7.22 12.08 -2.55
N SER A 99 7.66 12.03 -3.80
CA SER A 99 6.81 11.60 -4.92
C SER A 99 6.36 10.14 -4.75
N THR A 100 7.26 9.27 -4.30
CA THR A 100 6.93 7.86 -4.00
C THR A 100 5.82 7.77 -2.96
N LEU A 101 5.94 8.51 -1.84
CA LEU A 101 4.90 8.51 -0.80
C LEU A 101 3.56 9.03 -1.33
N SER A 102 3.57 10.12 -2.11
CA SER A 102 2.34 10.69 -2.67
C SER A 102 1.66 9.78 -3.69
N ILE A 103 2.44 9.12 -4.56
CA ILE A 103 1.92 8.14 -5.52
C ILE A 103 1.38 6.93 -4.76
N GLY A 104 2.13 6.41 -3.78
CA GLY A 104 1.70 5.27 -2.96
C GLY A 104 0.35 5.55 -2.30
N ILE A 105 0.22 6.67 -1.57
CA ILE A 105 -1.05 7.08 -0.94
C ILE A 105 -2.22 7.08 -1.92
N LYS A 106 -1.99 7.54 -3.15
CA LYS A 106 -3.02 7.56 -4.19
C LYS A 106 -3.39 6.15 -4.64
N LEU A 107 -2.42 5.28 -4.86
CA LEU A 107 -2.69 3.88 -5.21
C LEU A 107 -3.46 3.19 -4.08
N GLU A 108 -2.98 3.28 -2.84
CA GLU A 108 -3.60 2.65 -1.68
C GLU A 108 -5.06 3.08 -1.47
N ILE A 109 -5.35 4.39 -1.57
CA ILE A 109 -6.72 4.88 -1.37
C ILE A 109 -7.64 4.51 -2.55
N GLU A 110 -7.11 4.34 -3.76
CA GLU A 110 -7.86 3.89 -4.92
C GLU A 110 -8.14 2.38 -4.83
N SER A 111 -7.15 1.58 -4.45
CA SER A 111 -7.28 0.14 -4.18
C SER A 111 -8.25 -0.15 -3.04
N GLU A 112 -8.14 0.55 -1.91
CA GLU A 112 -9.05 0.41 -0.77
C GLU A 112 -10.51 0.60 -1.21
N LYS A 113 -10.80 1.73 -1.85
CA LYS A 113 -12.14 2.04 -2.36
C LYS A 113 -12.62 0.98 -3.34
N PHE A 114 -11.76 0.58 -4.25
CA PHE A 114 -12.07 -0.44 -5.24
C PHE A 114 -12.47 -1.77 -4.57
N TYR A 115 -11.70 -2.23 -3.60
CA TYR A 115 -12.00 -3.46 -2.87
C TYR A 115 -13.25 -3.36 -1.99
N ARG A 116 -13.53 -2.19 -1.38
CA ARG A 116 -14.81 -1.96 -0.69
C ARG A 116 -15.99 -2.09 -1.63
N GLU A 117 -15.90 -1.53 -2.83
CA GLU A 117 -16.96 -1.68 -3.83
C GLU A 117 -17.09 -3.15 -4.29
N MET A 118 -15.98 -3.86 -4.45
CA MET A 118 -16.03 -5.28 -4.79
C MET A 118 -16.66 -6.15 -3.71
N ALA A 119 -16.36 -5.89 -2.44
CA ALA A 119 -17.00 -6.56 -1.32
C ALA A 119 -18.53 -6.38 -1.31
N LYS A 120 -19.03 -5.20 -1.70
CA LYS A 120 -20.48 -4.92 -1.80
C LYS A 120 -21.13 -5.69 -2.94
N MET A 121 -20.40 -5.91 -4.03
CA MET A 121 -20.91 -6.60 -5.25
C MET A 121 -20.69 -8.11 -5.23
N ALA A 122 -19.87 -8.63 -4.31
CA ALA A 122 -19.51 -10.04 -4.25
C ALA A 122 -20.71 -10.94 -3.96
N THR A 123 -20.86 -12.00 -4.76
CA THR A 123 -21.86 -13.05 -4.55
C THR A 123 -21.26 -14.16 -3.69
N GLY A 124 -21.62 -14.18 -2.42
CA GLY A 124 -21.18 -15.20 -1.46
C GLY A 124 -20.33 -14.61 -0.32
N PRO A 125 -20.47 -15.18 0.90
CA PRO A 125 -19.86 -14.60 2.10
C PRO A 125 -18.33 -14.64 2.07
N ASP A 126 -17.72 -15.64 1.45
CA ASP A 126 -16.26 -15.81 1.51
C ASP A 126 -15.53 -14.88 0.54
N LEU A 127 -16.05 -14.69 -0.68
CA LEU A 127 -15.52 -13.71 -1.62
C LEU A 127 -15.70 -12.27 -1.11
N LYS A 128 -16.83 -11.99 -0.44
CA LYS A 128 -17.03 -10.70 0.23
C LYS A 128 -15.97 -10.46 1.30
N LYS A 129 -15.75 -11.42 2.20
CA LYS A 129 -14.73 -11.31 3.25
C LYS A 129 -13.33 -11.13 2.68
N PHE A 130 -13.01 -11.79 1.57
CA PHE A 130 -11.72 -11.63 0.90
C PHE A 130 -11.49 -10.19 0.43
N PHE A 131 -12.48 -9.57 -0.23
CA PHE A 131 -12.35 -8.18 -0.65
C PHE A 131 -12.38 -7.19 0.53
N GLU A 132 -13.17 -7.45 1.58
CA GLU A 132 -13.13 -6.64 2.80
C GLU A 132 -11.75 -6.69 3.45
N TYR A 133 -11.14 -7.87 3.46
CA TYR A 133 -9.80 -8.08 3.96
C TYR A 133 -8.75 -7.32 3.14
N LEU A 134 -8.77 -7.39 1.80
CA LEU A 134 -7.83 -6.61 0.97
C LEU A 134 -8.01 -5.12 1.24
N ALA A 135 -9.26 -4.63 1.27
CA ALA A 135 -9.52 -3.22 1.58
C ALA A 135 -8.99 -2.78 2.97
N ASP A 136 -9.00 -3.66 3.97
CA ASP A 136 -8.41 -3.36 5.29
C ASP A 136 -6.87 -3.25 5.23
N TRP A 137 -6.22 -4.01 4.35
CA TRP A 137 -4.78 -3.95 4.12
C TRP A 137 -4.36 -2.66 3.42
N GLU A 138 -4.97 -2.35 2.28
CA GLU A 138 -4.70 -1.10 1.54
C GLU A 138 -4.93 0.12 2.43
N LYS A 139 -5.96 0.07 3.30
CA LYS A 139 -6.18 1.11 4.31
C LYS A 139 -5.01 1.22 5.29
N GLY A 140 -4.49 0.10 5.76
CA GLY A 140 -3.32 0.05 6.64
C GLY A 140 -2.07 0.65 5.99
N HIS A 141 -1.81 0.32 4.72
CA HIS A 141 -0.73 0.89 3.92
C HIS A 141 -0.91 2.40 3.72
N TYR A 142 -2.11 2.84 3.33
CA TYR A 142 -2.48 4.26 3.24
C TYR A 142 -2.19 5.01 4.55
N GLU A 143 -2.63 4.48 5.68
CA GLU A 143 -2.43 5.11 6.98
C GLU A 143 -0.94 5.20 7.33
N TYR A 144 -0.17 4.16 6.99
CA TYR A 144 1.27 4.12 7.23
C TYR A 144 2.03 5.18 6.42
N LEU A 145 1.74 5.29 5.12
CA LEU A 145 2.32 6.30 4.24
C LEU A 145 1.88 7.72 4.63
N SER A 146 0.60 7.90 4.97
CA SER A 146 0.06 9.19 5.39
C SER A 146 0.69 9.70 6.68
N LYS A 147 0.90 8.80 7.66
CA LYS A 147 1.66 9.13 8.88
C LYS A 147 3.07 9.62 8.55
N GLN A 148 3.73 9.04 7.56
CA GLN A 148 5.05 9.48 7.12
C GLN A 148 5.03 10.88 6.49
N ILE A 149 4.09 11.17 5.60
CA ILE A 149 3.96 12.51 5.01
C ILE A 149 3.67 13.55 6.08
N SER A 150 2.67 13.30 6.95
CA SER A 150 2.33 14.22 8.03
C SER A 150 3.51 14.49 8.99
N PHE A 151 4.34 13.47 9.23
CA PHE A 151 5.57 13.64 10.00
C PHE A 151 6.53 14.63 9.32
N PHE A 152 6.78 14.48 8.02
CA PHE A 152 7.67 15.38 7.28
C PHE A 152 7.11 16.80 7.17
N GLU A 153 5.81 16.96 6.92
CA GLU A 153 5.14 18.26 6.90
C GLU A 153 5.25 18.97 8.25
N ASN A 154 5.03 18.26 9.35
CA ASN A 154 5.14 18.82 10.69
C ASN A 154 6.60 19.22 11.02
N TYR A 155 7.57 18.38 10.66
CA TYR A 155 8.98 18.71 10.84
C TYR A 155 9.37 19.95 10.03
N TYR A 156 9.00 20.01 8.75
CA TYR A 156 9.28 21.15 7.87
C TYR A 156 8.65 22.43 8.42
N ARG A 157 7.35 22.37 8.76
CA ARG A 157 6.65 23.51 9.36
C ARG A 157 7.36 24.01 10.60
N THR A 158 7.64 23.14 11.58
CA THR A 158 8.29 23.52 12.85
C THR A 158 9.68 24.13 12.62
N LYS A 159 10.49 23.54 11.74
CA LYS A 159 11.87 24.01 11.47
C LYS A 159 11.90 25.39 10.82
N TYR A 160 10.98 25.66 9.88
CA TYR A 160 11.00 26.90 9.08
C TYR A 160 9.99 27.96 9.55
N SER A 161 9.00 27.61 10.38
CA SER A 161 8.13 28.59 11.05
C SER A 161 8.82 29.28 12.22
N MET A 162 9.81 28.63 12.85
CA MET A 162 10.64 29.22 13.91
C MET A 162 11.76 30.14 13.39
N ALA A 163 11.97 30.23 12.07
CA ALA A 163 12.95 31.13 11.46
C ALA A 163 12.44 32.56 11.22
N ARG A 164 11.30 32.94 11.84
CA ARG A 164 10.61 34.22 11.60
C ARG A 164 10.41 35.10 12.84
N PHE A 165 11.17 34.88 13.92
CA PHE A 165 11.23 35.79 15.07
C PHE A 165 12.67 36.15 15.39
#